data_AF-A0A355IL09-F1
#
_entry.id   AF-A0A355IL09-F1
#
_cell.length_a   1.000
_cell.length_b   1.000
_cell.length_c   1.000
_cell.angle_alpha   90.00
_cell.angle_beta   90.00
_cell.angle_gamma   90.00
#
_symmetry.space_group_name_H-M   'P 1'
#
loop_
_entity.id
_entity.type
_entity.pdbx_description
1 polymer ?
#
loop_
_entity_poly.entity_id
_entity_poly.type
_entity_poly.pdbx_seq_one_letter_code
_entity_poly.pdbx_strand_id
1 'polypeptide(L)'
;MLLSLILIGTATQTNAQRHVDKLDRGLVTTIAQNGSGNFVSWRVLGEEYYDVTYNLYANGTKIASNLTASNYVHTAGTATTTYQVSPVVRGVEGEKCAAVTRWSGTDTYSLTGFTTGYLDIPGQTATDRAGLDATSTYEFNDVVAADVNGDGQLELICKRNYTGDRYLTSNTTRFNRIEVLTLTGVRLWWIDLGPNMQAGPDEQWDAIAFDWDLDGKAEVLLRGADNIIIHKADGTTDTIGDNPSYDSRTVSNT
;
A
#
# COMPACT_ATOMS: atom_id res chain seq x y z
N MET A 1 66.66 5.88 -1.50
CA MET A 1 65.73 5.58 -2.62
C MET A 1 65.39 4.10 -2.51
N LEU A 2 64.16 3.62 -2.40
CA LEU A 2 62.85 4.21 -2.62
C LEU A 2 61.85 3.35 -1.79
N LEU A 3 60.85 3.99 -1.22
CA LEU A 3 59.73 3.44 -0.43
C LEU A 3 59.16 2.13 -1.00
N SER A 4 59.08 1.07 -0.19
CA SER A 4 58.19 -0.07 -0.43
C SER A 4 56.85 0.22 0.23
N LEU A 5 55.85 0.50 -0.60
CA LEU A 5 54.49 0.89 -0.22
C LEU A 5 53.75 -0.33 0.38
N ILE A 6 53.42 -0.26 1.67
CA ILE A 6 52.51 -1.21 2.32
C ILE A 6 51.09 -0.87 1.82
N LEU A 7 50.54 -1.71 0.96
CA LEU A 7 49.13 -1.65 0.56
C LEU A 7 48.29 -2.30 1.67
N ILE A 8 47.92 -1.53 2.69
CA ILE A 8 46.81 -1.92 3.59
C ILE A 8 45.55 -1.82 2.74
N GLY A 9 45.12 -2.94 2.17
CA GLY A 9 43.78 -3.09 1.65
C GLY A 9 42.83 -2.96 2.84
N THR A 10 42.25 -1.78 3.02
CA THR A 10 41.05 -1.61 3.82
C THR A 10 39.98 -2.45 3.15
N ALA A 11 39.79 -3.68 3.64
CA ALA A 11 38.60 -4.46 3.34
C ALA A 11 37.42 -3.66 3.90
N THR A 12 36.86 -2.76 3.09
CA THR A 12 35.54 -2.20 3.34
C THR A 12 34.63 -3.41 3.45
N GLN A 13 34.01 -3.62 4.62
CA GLN A 13 32.97 -4.61 4.77
C GLN A 13 31.90 -4.29 3.72
N THR A 14 31.89 -5.03 2.62
CA THR A 14 30.81 -4.98 1.65
C THR A 14 29.65 -5.71 2.31
N ASN A 15 28.77 -4.96 2.96
CA ASN A 15 27.55 -5.51 3.51
C ASN A 15 26.64 -5.89 2.33
N ALA A 16 26.37 -7.18 2.16
CA ALA A 16 25.37 -7.70 1.21
C ALA A 16 23.95 -7.61 1.79
N GLN A 17 23.68 -6.62 2.65
CA GLN A 17 22.38 -6.46 3.27
C GLN A 17 21.39 -6.01 2.19
N ARG A 18 20.26 -6.70 2.10
CA ARG A 18 19.20 -6.34 1.16
C ARG A 18 18.67 -4.95 1.53
N HIS A 19 18.43 -4.13 0.53
CA HIS A 19 17.59 -2.96 0.69
C HIS A 19 16.15 -3.43 0.93
N VAL A 20 15.49 -2.81 1.90
CA VAL A 20 14.11 -3.10 2.30
C VAL A 20 13.44 -1.77 2.66
N ASP A 21 12.12 -1.72 2.49
CA ASP A 21 11.33 -0.53 2.76
C ASP A 21 11.48 -0.05 4.20
N LYS A 22 11.53 1.28 4.37
CA LYS A 22 11.56 1.92 5.67
C LYS A 22 10.15 2.10 6.21
N LEU A 23 9.62 1.03 6.80
CA LEU A 23 8.24 1.01 7.28
C LEU A 23 8.06 1.67 8.65
N ASP A 24 6.86 2.20 8.87
CA ASP A 24 6.42 2.66 10.17
C ASP A 24 6.10 1.47 11.11
N ARG A 25 5.66 1.77 12.33
CA ARG A 25 5.35 0.74 13.33
C ARG A 25 4.20 -0.19 12.90
N GLY A 26 3.38 0.20 11.93
CA GLY A 26 2.21 -0.57 11.48
C GLY A 26 1.27 -0.92 12.64
N LEU A 27 1.11 0.00 13.60
CA LEU A 27 0.29 -0.23 14.77
C LEU A 27 -1.18 -0.30 14.34
N VAL A 28 -1.83 -1.41 14.65
CA VAL A 28 -3.24 -1.63 14.37
C VAL A 28 -3.97 -2.08 15.63
N THR A 29 -5.24 -1.71 15.75
CA THR A 29 -6.11 -2.23 16.79
C THR A 29 -7.50 -2.56 16.27
N THR A 30 -7.99 -3.71 16.69
CA THR A 30 -9.26 -4.29 16.30
C THR A 30 -9.94 -4.92 17.51
N ILE A 31 -11.15 -5.44 17.36
CA ILE A 31 -11.83 -6.18 18.43
C ILE A 31 -11.05 -7.43 18.83
N ALA A 32 -11.04 -7.76 20.11
CA ALA A 32 -10.47 -9.02 20.56
C ALA A 32 -11.39 -10.19 20.17
N GLN A 33 -10.81 -11.34 19.77
CA GLN A 33 -11.56 -12.53 19.35
C GLN A 33 -12.48 -13.09 20.43
N ASN A 34 -12.16 -12.87 21.71
CA ASN A 34 -12.99 -13.26 22.85
C ASN A 34 -14.18 -12.30 23.10
N GLY A 35 -14.39 -11.30 22.23
CA GLY A 35 -15.46 -10.32 22.32
C GLY A 35 -15.26 -9.24 23.39
N SER A 36 -14.14 -9.25 24.12
CA SER A 36 -13.89 -8.34 25.23
C SER A 36 -12.61 -7.53 25.05
N GLY A 37 -12.79 -6.22 24.87
CA GLY A 37 -11.69 -5.28 24.70
C GLY A 37 -11.13 -5.26 23.27
N ASN A 38 -9.86 -4.88 23.17
CA ASN A 38 -9.19 -4.68 21.89
C ASN A 38 -7.98 -5.61 21.75
N PHE A 39 -7.82 -6.18 20.56
CA PHE A 39 -6.54 -6.73 20.11
C PHE A 39 -5.70 -5.60 19.51
N VAL A 40 -4.42 -5.56 19.84
CA VAL A 40 -3.45 -4.57 19.37
C VAL A 40 -2.25 -5.33 18.83
N SER A 41 -1.74 -4.96 17.66
CA SER A 41 -0.52 -5.55 17.10
C SER A 41 0.29 -4.54 16.31
N TRP A 42 1.59 -4.78 16.19
CA TRP A 42 2.52 -3.92 15.48
C TRP A 42 3.62 -4.73 14.79
N ARG A 43 4.38 -4.09 13.91
CA ARG A 43 5.55 -4.67 13.26
C ARG A 43 6.71 -4.79 14.24
N VAL A 44 7.42 -5.91 14.17
CA VAL A 44 8.84 -5.99 14.57
C VAL A 44 9.63 -5.66 13.30
N LEU A 45 10.36 -4.56 13.32
CA LEU A 45 11.08 -4.08 12.14
C LEU A 45 12.37 -4.88 11.92
N GLY A 46 12.86 -4.95 10.68
CA GLY A 46 14.06 -5.72 10.35
C GLY A 46 15.32 -5.23 11.06
N GLU A 47 15.33 -3.94 11.43
CA GLU A 47 16.38 -3.27 12.19
C GLU A 47 16.35 -3.60 13.69
N GLU A 48 15.29 -4.23 14.19
CA GLU A 48 15.07 -4.57 15.60
C GLU A 48 15.54 -6.00 15.94
N TYR A 49 16.74 -6.34 15.47
CA TYR A 49 17.25 -7.71 15.43
C TYR A 49 17.57 -8.33 16.82
N TYR A 50 17.88 -7.53 17.85
CA TYR A 50 18.19 -7.99 19.20
C TYR A 50 17.84 -6.99 20.30
N ASP A 51 17.55 -7.50 21.51
CA ASP A 51 17.37 -6.73 22.75
C ASP A 51 16.34 -5.59 22.63
N VAL A 52 15.30 -5.83 21.84
CA VAL A 52 14.15 -4.93 21.71
C VAL A 52 12.96 -5.54 22.42
N THR A 53 12.37 -4.76 23.32
CA THR A 53 11.03 -5.01 23.89
C THR A 53 10.13 -3.83 23.61
N TYR A 54 8.85 -3.90 23.97
CA TYR A 54 7.89 -2.84 23.68
C TYR A 54 7.14 -2.40 24.93
N ASN A 55 6.88 -1.09 25.02
CA ASN A 55 5.89 -0.54 25.93
C ASN A 55 4.64 -0.16 25.14
N LEU A 56 3.48 -0.58 25.65
CA LEU A 56 2.18 -0.25 25.08
C LEU A 56 1.50 0.83 25.92
N TYR A 57 0.98 1.84 25.25
CA TYR A 57 0.25 2.94 25.84
C TYR A 57 -1.20 2.91 25.38
N ALA A 58 -2.13 3.18 26.30
CA ALA A 58 -3.54 3.44 26.01
C ALA A 58 -3.92 4.81 26.58
N ASN A 59 -4.48 5.70 25.76
CA ASN A 59 -4.84 7.07 26.14
C ASN A 59 -3.68 7.81 26.86
N GLY A 60 -2.46 7.67 26.34
CA GLY A 60 -1.24 8.26 26.90
C GLY A 60 -0.64 7.54 28.11
N THR A 61 -1.36 6.59 28.74
CA THR A 61 -0.89 5.85 29.92
C THR A 61 -0.24 4.52 29.53
N LYS A 62 0.91 4.20 30.11
CA LYS A 62 1.59 2.90 29.91
C LYS A 62 0.75 1.79 30.55
N ILE A 63 0.25 0.86 29.75
CA ILE A 63 -0.58 -0.27 30.23
C ILE A 63 0.17 -1.60 30.25
N ALA A 64 1.26 -1.70 29.48
CA ALA A 64 2.15 -2.86 29.48
C ALA A 64 3.58 -2.43 29.14
N SER A 65 4.55 -3.21 29.62
CA SER A 65 5.98 -2.93 29.45
C SER A 65 6.79 -4.22 29.29
N ASN A 66 7.99 -4.11 28.73
CA ASN A 66 8.88 -5.24 28.47
C ASN A 66 8.20 -6.35 27.64
N LEU A 67 7.27 -5.98 26.75
CA LEU A 67 6.61 -6.93 25.87
C LEU A 67 7.63 -7.46 24.85
N THR A 68 7.76 -8.79 24.79
CA THR A 68 8.60 -9.48 23.80
C THR A 68 7.79 -9.93 22.58
N ALA A 69 6.48 -10.08 22.74
CA ALA A 69 5.55 -10.28 21.64
C ALA A 69 5.13 -8.92 21.03
N SER A 70 4.84 -8.90 19.74
CA SER A 70 4.38 -7.70 19.01
C SER A 70 2.86 -7.57 18.95
N ASN A 71 2.18 -8.06 19.99
CA ASN A 71 0.75 -7.97 20.16
C ASN A 71 0.33 -7.95 21.63
N TYR A 72 -0.90 -7.50 21.89
CA TYR A 72 -1.48 -7.42 23.22
C TYR A 72 -3.01 -7.43 23.15
N VAL A 73 -3.67 -8.09 24.12
CA VAL A 73 -5.13 -7.98 24.31
C VAL A 73 -5.39 -7.07 25.50
N HIS A 74 -5.93 -5.88 25.22
CA HIS A 74 -6.34 -4.92 26.24
C HIS A 74 -7.84 -5.07 26.54
N THR A 75 -8.17 -5.86 27.56
CA THR A 75 -9.57 -6.19 27.93
C THR A 75 -10.41 -4.97 28.33
N ALA A 76 -9.79 -3.94 28.90
CA ALA A 76 -10.45 -2.67 29.25
C ALA A 76 -10.55 -1.69 28.07
N GLY A 77 -10.00 -2.05 26.90
CA GLY A 77 -10.03 -1.23 25.70
C GLY A 77 -11.43 -1.02 25.15
N THR A 78 -11.67 0.18 24.63
CA THR A 78 -12.94 0.58 23.98
C THR A 78 -12.69 0.98 22.53
N ALA A 79 -13.76 1.25 21.77
CA ALA A 79 -13.68 1.82 20.42
C ALA A 79 -12.92 3.16 20.36
N THR A 80 -13.00 3.96 21.43
CA THR A 80 -12.38 5.29 21.52
C THR A 80 -11.00 5.27 22.17
N THR A 81 -10.51 4.11 22.60
CA THR A 81 -9.17 4.00 23.18
C THR A 81 -8.13 4.22 22.08
N THR A 82 -7.22 5.16 22.33
CA THR A 82 -6.07 5.43 21.47
C THR A 82 -4.87 4.62 21.93
N TYR A 83 -4.12 4.02 21.00
CA TYR A 83 -2.94 3.22 21.31
C TYR A 83 -1.69 3.79 20.67
N GLN A 84 -0.57 3.66 21.38
CA GLN A 84 0.78 3.92 20.87
C GLN A 84 1.74 2.86 21.40
N VAL A 85 2.79 2.58 20.64
CA VAL A 85 3.87 1.68 21.03
C VAL A 85 5.20 2.42 20.95
N SER A 86 6.06 2.21 21.94
CA SER A 86 7.47 2.58 21.88
C SER A 86 8.34 1.33 21.95
N PRO A 87 9.39 1.24 21.12
CA PRO A 87 10.43 0.23 21.31
C PRO A 87 11.30 0.59 22.51
N VAL A 88 11.83 -0.41 23.19
CA VAL A 88 12.82 -0.29 24.26
C VAL A 88 14.03 -1.08 23.82
N VAL A 89 15.08 -0.39 23.40
CA VAL A 89 16.30 -0.96 22.85
C VAL A 89 17.37 -0.92 23.93
N ARG A 90 17.84 -2.09 24.38
CA ARG A 90 18.87 -2.20 25.44
C ARG A 90 18.53 -1.38 26.70
N GLY A 91 17.27 -1.41 27.09
CA GLY A 91 16.75 -0.72 28.28
C GLY A 91 16.46 0.77 28.08
N VAL A 92 16.70 1.34 26.90
CA VAL A 92 16.38 2.74 26.57
C VAL A 92 15.09 2.78 25.75
N GLU A 93 14.08 3.46 26.29
CA GLU A 93 12.80 3.67 25.60
C GLU A 93 12.95 4.71 24.49
N GLY A 94 12.57 4.33 23.28
CA GLY A 94 12.53 5.18 22.10
C GLY A 94 11.23 5.97 21.95
N GLU A 95 11.07 6.63 20.80
CA GLU A 95 9.88 7.41 20.50
C GLU A 95 8.63 6.53 20.35
N LYS A 96 7.48 7.10 20.74
CA LYS A 96 6.17 6.47 20.51
C LYS A 96 5.79 6.65 19.04
N CYS A 97 5.24 5.61 18.43
CA CYS A 97 4.64 5.73 17.10
C CYS A 97 3.40 6.66 17.13
N ALA A 98 2.88 6.97 15.93
CA ALA A 98 1.60 7.64 15.78
C ALA A 98 0.48 6.87 16.52
N ALA A 99 -0.48 7.63 17.06
CA ALA A 99 -1.60 7.05 17.78
C ALA A 99 -2.65 6.51 16.80
N VAL A 100 -3.21 5.35 17.13
CA VAL A 100 -4.32 4.75 16.35
C VAL A 100 -5.51 4.44 17.24
N THR A 101 -6.70 4.46 16.65
CA THR A 101 -7.95 4.01 17.28
C THR A 101 -8.42 2.71 16.66
N ARG A 102 -9.34 2.02 17.35
CA ARG A 102 -9.87 0.74 16.90
C ARG A 102 -10.57 0.90 15.55
N TRP A 103 -10.34 -0.06 14.64
CA TRP A 103 -11.15 -0.19 13.44
C TRP A 103 -12.64 -0.34 13.80
N SER A 104 -13.49 0.30 13.00
CA SER A 104 -14.94 0.27 13.19
C SER A 104 -15.61 -0.92 12.52
N GLY A 105 -15.04 -1.40 11.41
CA GLY A 105 -15.56 -2.54 10.67
C GLY A 105 -15.43 -3.83 11.47
N THR A 106 -16.49 -4.62 11.53
CA THR A 106 -16.51 -5.93 12.18
C THR A 106 -17.31 -6.93 11.37
N ASP A 107 -16.78 -8.14 11.21
CA ASP A 107 -17.48 -9.26 10.58
C ASP A 107 -17.37 -10.51 11.45
N THR A 108 -18.38 -11.37 11.39
CA THR A 108 -18.42 -12.63 12.13
C THR A 108 -18.25 -13.79 11.17
N TYR A 109 -17.15 -14.53 11.33
CA TYR A 109 -16.89 -15.69 10.50
C TYR A 109 -17.80 -16.85 10.92
N SER A 110 -18.84 -17.10 10.13
CA SER A 110 -19.95 -18.02 10.46
C SER A 110 -19.50 -19.44 10.83
N LEU A 111 -18.38 -19.93 10.28
CA LEU A 111 -17.85 -21.25 10.61
C LEU A 111 -17.23 -21.36 12.00
N THR A 112 -16.74 -20.25 12.55
CA THR A 112 -16.05 -20.24 13.87
C THR A 112 -16.82 -19.48 14.95
N GLY A 113 -17.75 -18.61 14.55
CA GLY A 113 -18.42 -17.67 15.45
C GLY A 113 -17.51 -16.53 15.95
N PHE A 114 -16.25 -16.47 15.53
CA PHE A 114 -15.35 -15.38 15.91
C PHE A 114 -15.69 -14.13 15.14
N THR A 115 -15.83 -13.02 15.86
CA THR A 115 -15.89 -11.69 15.28
C THR A 115 -14.48 -11.15 15.15
N THR A 116 -14.12 -10.72 13.94
CA THR A 116 -12.87 -9.99 13.65
C THR A 116 -13.22 -8.59 13.16
N GLY A 117 -12.33 -7.63 13.38
CA GLY A 117 -12.48 -6.33 12.72
C GLY A 117 -11.73 -6.25 11.41
N TYR A 118 -12.18 -5.35 10.55
CA TYR A 118 -11.59 -5.01 9.27
C TYR A 118 -11.52 -3.48 9.11
N LEU A 119 -10.61 -3.03 8.26
CA LEU A 119 -10.56 -1.64 7.82
C LEU A 119 -11.27 -1.51 6.49
N ASP A 120 -12.32 -0.68 6.43
CA ASP A 120 -12.94 -0.28 5.18
C ASP A 120 -12.11 0.82 4.52
N ILE A 121 -11.64 0.54 3.30
CA ILE A 121 -10.95 1.51 2.47
C ILE A 121 -11.89 1.89 1.33
N PRO A 122 -12.51 3.09 1.36
CA PRO A 122 -13.46 3.48 0.33
C PRO A 122 -12.73 3.74 -1.00
N GLY A 123 -13.19 3.09 -2.06
CA GLY A 123 -12.78 3.45 -3.42
C GLY A 123 -13.28 4.84 -3.81
N GLN A 124 -12.58 5.49 -4.73
CA GLN A 124 -12.98 6.80 -5.25
C GLN A 124 -13.93 6.68 -6.45
N THR A 125 -14.62 7.78 -6.79
CA THR A 125 -15.43 7.86 -8.01
C THR A 125 -14.58 7.55 -9.25
N ALA A 126 -15.10 6.66 -10.08
CA ALA A 126 -14.49 6.30 -11.36
C ALA A 126 -15.14 7.13 -12.48
N THR A 127 -14.56 8.30 -12.76
CA THR A 127 -14.98 9.13 -13.88
C THR A 127 -14.47 8.53 -15.20
N ASP A 128 -15.30 8.56 -16.24
CA ASP A 128 -14.93 8.15 -17.59
C ASP A 128 -14.37 9.34 -18.41
N ARG A 129 -13.86 9.08 -19.62
CA ARG A 129 -13.27 10.13 -20.47
C ARG A 129 -14.26 11.18 -20.95
N ALA A 130 -15.57 10.96 -20.82
CA ALA A 130 -16.60 11.97 -21.09
C ALA A 130 -16.92 12.84 -19.85
N GLY A 131 -16.23 12.62 -18.72
CA GLY A 131 -16.47 13.33 -17.48
C GLY A 131 -17.69 12.82 -16.70
N LEU A 132 -18.22 11.64 -17.04
CA LEU A 132 -19.39 11.06 -16.38
C LEU A 132 -18.95 10.11 -15.27
N ASP A 133 -19.73 10.06 -14.18
CA ASP A 133 -19.56 9.02 -13.15
C ASP A 133 -19.92 7.66 -13.75
N ALA A 134 -18.94 6.76 -13.76
CA ALA A 134 -19.07 5.40 -14.25
C ALA A 134 -18.75 4.36 -13.16
N THR A 135 -18.70 4.76 -11.88
CA THR A 135 -18.28 3.94 -10.72
C THR A 135 -18.95 2.57 -10.67
N SER A 136 -20.24 2.48 -10.97
CA SER A 136 -21.02 1.24 -10.95
C SER A 136 -20.64 0.24 -12.05
N THR A 137 -19.83 0.66 -13.03
CA THR A 137 -19.32 -0.19 -14.12
C THR A 137 -17.88 -0.62 -13.92
N TYR A 138 -17.36 -0.45 -12.70
CA TYR A 138 -16.01 -0.85 -12.33
C TYR A 138 -16.03 -1.75 -11.10
N GLU A 139 -15.14 -2.74 -11.10
CA GLU A 139 -14.88 -3.60 -9.95
C GLU A 139 -13.40 -3.62 -9.60
N PHE A 140 -13.10 -3.64 -8.29
CA PHE A 140 -11.74 -3.90 -7.85
C PHE A 140 -11.41 -5.37 -8.04
N ASN A 141 -10.18 -5.64 -8.42
CA ASN A 141 -9.67 -6.97 -8.71
C ASN A 141 -8.35 -7.17 -7.92
N ASP A 142 -7.22 -7.27 -8.60
CA ASP A 142 -5.93 -7.43 -7.94
C ASP A 142 -5.42 -6.16 -7.24
N VAL A 143 -4.56 -6.35 -6.25
CA VAL A 143 -3.93 -5.27 -5.50
C VAL A 143 -2.46 -5.59 -5.24
N VAL A 144 -1.61 -4.59 -5.40
CA VAL A 144 -0.23 -4.58 -4.90
C VAL A 144 -0.14 -3.53 -3.79
N ALA A 145 0.70 -3.78 -2.79
CA ALA A 145 0.95 -2.82 -1.72
C ALA A 145 2.41 -2.38 -1.72
N ALA A 146 2.65 -1.07 -1.68
CA ALA A 146 3.99 -0.48 -1.61
C ALA A 146 3.90 0.93 -1.03
N ASP A 147 4.97 1.41 -0.39
CA ASP A 147 5.07 2.80 0.08
C ASP A 147 5.49 3.69 -1.09
N VAL A 148 4.54 4.38 -1.72
CA VAL A 148 4.83 5.20 -2.92
C VAL A 148 5.15 6.64 -2.58
N ASN A 149 5.01 7.03 -1.31
CA ASN A 149 5.15 8.42 -0.88
C ASN A 149 6.28 8.62 0.15
N GLY A 150 6.82 7.54 0.71
CA GLY A 150 7.98 7.49 1.61
C GLY A 150 7.65 7.79 3.07
N ASP A 151 6.39 7.66 3.49
CA ASP A 151 5.96 7.91 4.88
C ASP A 151 6.03 6.66 5.77
N GLY A 152 6.40 5.50 5.21
CA GLY A 152 6.49 4.22 5.89
C GLY A 152 5.15 3.47 6.01
N GLN A 153 4.06 4.03 5.48
CA GLN A 153 2.79 3.32 5.30
C GLN A 153 2.66 2.82 3.86
N LEU A 154 1.96 1.70 3.69
CA LEU A 154 1.74 1.15 2.37
C LEU A 154 0.49 1.77 1.76
N GLU A 155 0.60 2.22 0.52
CA GLU A 155 -0.54 2.45 -0.36
C GLU A 155 -0.99 1.15 -1.03
N LEU A 156 -2.23 1.15 -1.51
CA LEU A 156 -2.81 0.10 -2.34
C LEU A 156 -2.83 0.53 -3.80
N ILE A 157 -2.09 -0.19 -4.63
CA ILE A 157 -2.06 -0.07 -6.09
C ILE A 157 -3.10 -1.05 -6.62
N CYS A 158 -4.31 -0.54 -6.84
CA CYS A 158 -5.50 -1.33 -7.13
C CYS A 158 -5.75 -1.43 -8.63
N LYS A 159 -5.84 -2.66 -9.15
CA LYS A 159 -6.40 -2.94 -10.46
C LYS A 159 -7.91 -2.84 -10.38
N ARG A 160 -8.49 -1.97 -11.20
CA ARG A 160 -9.94 -1.74 -11.26
C ARG A 160 -10.45 -1.92 -12.68
N ASN A 161 -11.15 -3.03 -12.89
CA ASN A 161 -11.59 -3.50 -14.20
C ASN A 161 -12.90 -2.83 -14.60
N TYR A 162 -13.01 -2.42 -15.86
CA TYR A 162 -14.27 -2.05 -16.48
C TYR A 162 -15.06 -3.33 -16.80
N THR A 163 -16.31 -3.41 -16.32
CA THR A 163 -17.14 -4.61 -16.44
C THR A 163 -18.03 -4.66 -17.69
N GLY A 164 -17.93 -3.65 -18.57
CA GLY A 164 -18.68 -3.62 -19.82
C GLY A 164 -17.96 -4.30 -20.99
N ASP A 165 -18.41 -4.01 -22.22
CA ASP A 165 -17.86 -4.67 -23.41
C ASP A 165 -16.45 -4.16 -23.73
N ARG A 166 -15.46 -5.02 -23.51
CA ARG A 166 -14.04 -4.77 -23.78
C ARG A 166 -13.66 -4.80 -25.26
N TYR A 167 -14.50 -5.36 -26.12
CA TYR A 167 -14.25 -5.49 -27.55
C TYR A 167 -14.94 -4.41 -28.39
N LEU A 168 -15.91 -3.70 -27.80
CA LEU A 168 -16.60 -2.62 -28.50
C LEU A 168 -15.67 -1.41 -28.70
N THR A 169 -15.47 -1.04 -29.96
CA THR A 169 -14.59 0.07 -30.37
C THR A 169 -15.34 1.37 -30.58
N SER A 170 -16.64 1.31 -30.91
CA SER A 170 -17.48 2.49 -31.01
C SER A 170 -17.90 2.96 -29.61
N ASN A 171 -17.60 4.22 -29.30
CA ASN A 171 -18.22 4.93 -28.18
C ASN A 171 -17.82 4.47 -26.77
N THR A 172 -16.69 3.77 -26.59
CA THR A 172 -16.18 3.52 -25.23
C THR A 172 -15.32 4.68 -24.74
N THR A 173 -15.77 5.30 -23.66
CA THR A 173 -15.02 6.29 -22.88
C THR A 173 -14.47 5.68 -21.59
N ARG A 174 -14.61 4.36 -21.44
CA ARG A 174 -14.38 3.60 -20.21
C ARG A 174 -13.36 2.51 -20.47
N PHE A 175 -12.32 2.50 -19.66
CA PHE A 175 -11.19 1.60 -19.77
C PHE A 175 -10.75 1.13 -18.39
N ASN A 176 -10.13 -0.05 -18.34
CA ASN A 176 -9.48 -0.56 -17.14
C ASN A 176 -8.53 0.51 -16.57
N ARG A 177 -8.34 0.50 -15.26
CA ARG A 177 -7.51 1.50 -14.59
C ARG A 177 -6.70 0.91 -13.45
N ILE A 178 -5.58 1.57 -13.16
CA ILE A 178 -4.81 1.38 -11.93
C ILE A 178 -5.04 2.60 -11.06
N GLU A 179 -5.48 2.41 -9.81
CA GLU A 179 -5.71 3.49 -8.85
C GLU A 179 -4.80 3.28 -7.63
N VAL A 180 -4.09 4.34 -7.21
CA VAL A 180 -3.26 4.27 -6.01
C VAL A 180 -3.96 4.96 -4.86
N LEU A 181 -4.33 4.17 -3.85
CA LEU A 181 -5.14 4.59 -2.71
C LEU A 181 -4.34 4.50 -1.42
N THR A 182 -4.44 5.52 -0.57
CA THR A 182 -4.01 5.41 0.83
C THR A 182 -4.94 4.47 1.62
N LEU A 183 -4.54 4.05 2.82
CA LEU A 183 -5.40 3.30 3.74
C LEU A 183 -6.63 4.08 4.24
N THR A 184 -6.70 5.39 3.97
CA THR A 184 -7.90 6.21 4.23
C THR A 184 -8.81 6.34 3.00
N GLY A 185 -8.45 5.72 1.88
CA GLY A 185 -9.18 5.75 0.61
C GLY A 185 -8.88 6.97 -0.25
N VAL A 186 -7.93 7.83 0.11
CA VAL A 186 -7.52 8.97 -0.72
C VAL A 186 -6.79 8.42 -1.95
N ARG A 187 -7.25 8.78 -3.15
CA ARG A 187 -6.56 8.45 -4.40
C ARG A 187 -5.44 9.47 -4.64
N LEU A 188 -4.20 9.01 -4.58
CA LEU A 188 -3.03 9.86 -4.84
C LEU A 188 -2.92 10.17 -6.32
N TRP A 189 -3.00 9.15 -7.17
CA TRP A 189 -2.95 9.26 -8.63
C TRP A 189 -3.57 8.01 -9.25
N TRP A 190 -3.82 8.03 -10.56
CA TRP A 190 -4.38 6.88 -11.27
C TRP A 190 -3.99 6.86 -12.75
N ILE A 191 -4.14 5.70 -13.37
CA ILE A 191 -3.81 5.48 -14.78
C ILE A 191 -5.05 4.94 -15.48
N ASP A 192 -5.52 5.66 -16.49
CA ASP A 192 -6.45 5.17 -17.51
C ASP A 192 -5.65 4.33 -18.50
N LEU A 193 -5.91 3.01 -18.58
CA LEU A 193 -5.14 2.09 -19.42
C LEU A 193 -5.49 2.19 -20.90
N GLY A 194 -6.55 2.93 -21.24
CA GLY A 194 -6.95 3.19 -22.60
C GLY A 194 -7.40 1.97 -23.39
N PRO A 195 -7.70 2.18 -24.68
CA PRO A 195 -8.30 1.15 -25.52
C PRO A 195 -7.37 -0.03 -25.82
N ASN A 196 -6.06 0.23 -25.77
CA ASN A 196 -5.03 -0.71 -26.23
C ASN A 196 -4.60 -1.72 -25.16
N MET A 197 -5.13 -1.59 -23.94
CA MET A 197 -4.90 -2.49 -22.81
C MET A 197 -6.22 -3.05 -22.25
N GLN A 198 -7.28 -3.10 -23.08
CA GLN A 198 -8.64 -3.42 -22.64
C GLN A 198 -9.04 -4.89 -22.84
N ALA A 199 -8.48 -5.55 -23.86
CA ALA A 199 -8.83 -6.92 -24.25
C ALA A 199 -7.66 -7.88 -24.04
N GLY A 200 -7.90 -8.97 -23.32
CA GLY A 200 -6.90 -9.97 -22.98
C GLY A 200 -7.32 -10.76 -21.73
N PRO A 201 -6.56 -11.82 -21.37
CA PRO A 201 -6.64 -12.38 -20.04
C PRO A 201 -6.22 -11.32 -19.01
N ASP A 202 -6.84 -11.35 -17.82
CA ASP A 202 -6.87 -10.22 -16.89
C ASP A 202 -5.49 -9.86 -16.31
N GLU A 203 -4.49 -10.74 -16.49
CA GLU A 203 -3.10 -10.56 -16.03
C GLU A 203 -2.27 -9.65 -16.95
N GLN A 204 -2.79 -9.23 -18.11
CA GLN A 204 -2.01 -8.44 -19.08
C GLN A 204 -1.75 -6.99 -18.66
N TRP A 205 -2.49 -6.48 -17.68
CA TRP A 205 -2.37 -5.12 -17.15
C TRP A 205 -2.15 -5.12 -15.63
N ASP A 206 -1.44 -6.12 -15.14
CA ASP A 206 -0.94 -6.12 -13.78
C ASP A 206 0.12 -5.03 -13.61
N ALA A 207 0.08 -4.42 -12.42
CA ALA A 207 1.08 -3.49 -11.97
C ALA A 207 1.95 -4.21 -10.93
N ILE A 208 3.26 -3.96 -10.97
CA ILE A 208 4.17 -4.30 -9.89
C ILE A 208 4.70 -3.00 -9.28
N ALA A 209 5.00 -3.03 -7.99
CA ALA A 209 5.51 -1.86 -7.30
C ALA A 209 6.71 -2.24 -6.44
N PHE A 210 7.77 -1.43 -6.51
CA PHE A 210 9.02 -1.62 -5.78
C PHE A 210 9.81 -0.31 -5.82
N ASP A 211 10.67 -0.07 -4.83
CA ASP A 211 11.64 1.03 -4.86
C ASP A 211 12.88 0.56 -5.65
N TRP A 212 12.89 0.82 -6.96
CA TRP A 212 13.94 0.37 -7.87
C TRP A 212 15.16 1.27 -7.85
N ASP A 213 14.99 2.57 -7.61
CA ASP A 213 16.10 3.53 -7.60
C ASP A 213 16.65 3.83 -6.19
N LEU A 214 16.01 3.27 -5.16
CA LEU A 214 16.38 3.29 -3.75
C LEU A 214 16.29 4.70 -3.14
N ASP A 215 15.34 5.53 -3.60
CA ASP A 215 15.08 6.85 -3.05
C ASP A 215 14.17 6.84 -1.80
N GLY A 216 13.64 5.67 -1.44
CA GLY A 216 12.74 5.44 -0.31
C GLY A 216 11.26 5.49 -0.70
N LYS A 217 10.92 5.53 -1.99
CA LYS A 217 9.55 5.49 -2.51
C LYS A 217 9.47 4.43 -3.60
N ALA A 218 8.37 3.69 -3.64
CA ALA A 218 8.15 2.70 -4.67
C ALA A 218 7.67 3.33 -5.97
N GLU A 219 8.27 2.94 -7.09
CA GLU A 219 7.71 3.15 -8.42
C GLU A 219 6.68 2.08 -8.73
N VAL A 220 5.80 2.37 -9.68
CA VAL A 220 4.87 1.40 -10.26
C VAL A 220 5.26 1.12 -11.70
N LEU A 221 5.53 -0.15 -11.99
CA LEU A 221 5.87 -0.62 -13.32
C LEU A 221 4.71 -1.47 -13.87
N LEU A 222 4.29 -1.15 -15.08
CA LEU A 222 3.32 -1.92 -15.84
C LEU A 222 3.65 -1.85 -17.34
N ARG A 223 3.13 -2.82 -18.09
CA ARG A 223 3.15 -2.74 -19.56
C ARG A 223 2.25 -1.59 -20.01
N GLY A 224 2.80 -0.69 -20.81
CA GLY A 224 2.05 0.41 -21.43
C GLY A 224 1.71 0.17 -22.90
N ALA A 225 0.78 0.97 -23.40
CA ALA A 225 0.45 1.12 -24.82
C ALA A 225 0.12 2.60 -25.10
N ASP A 226 0.05 2.97 -26.38
CA ASP A 226 -0.41 4.31 -26.78
C ASP A 226 -1.81 4.59 -26.20
N ASN A 227 -2.11 5.87 -25.97
CA ASN A 227 -3.42 6.32 -25.49
C ASN A 227 -3.74 5.89 -24.04
N ILE A 228 -2.71 5.56 -23.25
CA ILE A 228 -2.77 5.58 -21.78
C ILE A 228 -2.75 7.02 -21.30
N ILE A 229 -3.52 7.33 -20.25
CA ILE A 229 -3.50 8.64 -19.61
C ILE A 229 -3.14 8.46 -18.13
N ILE A 230 -2.02 9.06 -17.71
CA ILE A 230 -1.60 9.13 -16.32
C ILE A 230 -2.21 10.39 -15.72
N HIS A 231 -2.99 10.24 -14.65
CA HIS A 231 -3.54 11.33 -13.86
C HIS A 231 -2.74 11.49 -12.57
N LYS A 232 -1.88 12.51 -12.52
CA LYS A 232 -0.89 12.71 -11.46
C LYS A 232 -1.49 13.32 -10.21
N ALA A 233 -0.75 13.23 -9.11
CA ALA A 233 -1.15 13.77 -7.82
C ALA A 233 -1.29 15.31 -7.80
N ASP A 234 -0.59 16.02 -8.69
CA ASP A 234 -0.71 17.47 -8.85
C ASP A 234 -1.92 17.92 -9.69
N GLY A 235 -2.73 16.96 -10.17
CA GLY A 235 -3.89 17.20 -11.02
C GLY A 235 -3.58 17.36 -12.51
N THR A 236 -2.30 17.32 -12.90
CA THR A 236 -1.92 17.29 -14.32
C THR A 236 -2.05 15.88 -14.91
N THR A 237 -2.06 15.80 -16.23
CA THR A 237 -2.16 14.53 -16.95
C THR A 237 -1.07 14.39 -18.01
N ASP A 238 -0.53 13.20 -18.17
CA ASP A 238 0.33 12.83 -19.30
C ASP A 238 -0.36 11.77 -20.15
N THR A 239 -0.33 11.92 -21.48
CA THR A 239 -0.74 10.88 -22.41
C THR A 239 0.49 10.18 -22.97
N ILE A 240 0.48 8.84 -22.95
CA ILE A 240 1.57 8.02 -23.46
C ILE A 240 1.38 7.79 -24.96
N GLY A 241 2.47 7.96 -25.73
CA GLY A 241 2.51 7.72 -27.18
C GLY A 241 2.43 8.99 -28.02
N ASP A 242 2.79 8.85 -29.30
CA ASP A 242 2.83 9.99 -30.24
C ASP A 242 1.46 10.31 -30.86
N ASN A 243 0.53 9.35 -30.84
CA ASN A 243 -0.85 9.54 -31.28
C ASN A 243 -1.82 9.28 -30.11
N PRO A 244 -2.24 10.33 -29.37
CA PRO A 244 -3.08 10.20 -28.18
C PRO A 244 -4.51 9.72 -28.47
N SER A 245 -4.86 9.51 -29.74
CA SER A 245 -6.16 8.98 -30.18
C SER A 245 -6.09 7.56 -30.73
N TYR A 246 -4.89 6.95 -30.74
CA TYR A 246 -4.70 5.64 -31.34
C TYR A 246 -5.49 4.55 -30.61
N ASP A 247 -6.24 3.76 -31.38
CA ASP A 247 -7.00 2.61 -30.93
C ASP A 247 -6.74 1.41 -31.87
N SER A 248 -5.86 0.53 -31.42
CA SER A 248 -5.46 -0.72 -32.10
C SER A 248 -6.59 -1.74 -32.24
N ARG A 249 -7.78 -1.50 -31.67
CA ARG A 249 -8.95 -2.34 -31.91
C ARG A 249 -9.71 -1.94 -33.17
N THR A 250 -9.46 -0.72 -33.68
CA THR A 250 -10.13 -0.17 -34.88
C THR A 250 -9.43 -0.51 -36.19
N VAL A 251 -8.28 -1.21 -36.15
CA VAL A 251 -7.54 -1.53 -37.37
C VAL A 251 -8.40 -2.44 -38.24
N SER A 252 -8.77 -1.92 -39.40
CA SER A 252 -9.45 -2.67 -40.43
C SER A 252 -8.47 -3.73 -40.93
N ASN A 253 -8.75 -5.01 -40.72
CA ASN A 253 -8.10 -6.07 -41.48
C ASN A 253 -8.62 -5.98 -42.93
N THR A 254 -8.08 -5.03 -43.70
CA THR A 254 -8.13 -5.07 -45.18
C THR A 254 -6.97 -5.88 -45.70
#